data_AF-A0A1M6IS76-F1
#
_entry.id   AF-A0A1M6IS76-F1
#
_cell.length_a   1.000
_cell.length_b   1.000
_cell.length_c   1.000
_cell.angle_alpha   90.00
_cell.angle_beta   90.00
_cell.angle_gamma   90.00
#
_symmetry.space_group_name_H-M   'P 1'
#
loop_
_entity.id
_entity.type
_entity.pdbx_description
1 polymer ?
#
loop_
_entity_poly.entity_id
_entity_poly.type
_entity_poly.pdbx_seq_one_letter_code
_entity_poly.pdbx_strand_id
1 'polypeptide(L)'
;MTSGQRKAHKLIWMFLVIAIPVFVIFALKSIKEPFITDSDLSSREEITGKLILDDAQFQIQLLDKSNIQIILKRPLKSASSSVYGISSNNESEIFLGVLDKKGIYQFQINPNCKSIKIQDDIKHINLFNIEL
;
A
#
# COMPACT_ATOMS: atom_id res chain seq x y z
N MET A 1 -20.95 7.94 46.26
CA MET A 1 -19.63 8.22 45.63
C MET A 1 -18.66 8.67 46.71
N THR A 2 -17.68 7.84 47.08
CA THR A 2 -16.79 8.09 48.23
C THR A 2 -15.68 9.07 47.85
N SER A 3 -15.19 9.83 48.83
CA SER A 3 -14.14 10.86 48.65
C SER A 3 -12.87 10.33 47.96
N GLY A 4 -12.52 9.05 48.19
CA GLY A 4 -11.37 8.39 47.56
C GLY A 4 -11.48 8.27 46.04
N GLN A 5 -12.68 7.96 45.51
CA GLN A 5 -12.88 7.85 44.06
C GLN A 5 -12.71 9.19 43.34
N ARG A 6 -13.12 10.30 43.96
CA ARG A 6 -12.94 11.65 43.39
C ARG A 6 -11.47 12.06 43.31
N LYS A 7 -10.68 11.71 44.34
CA LYS A 7 -9.23 11.99 44.36
C LYS A 7 -8.50 11.16 43.29
N ALA A 8 -8.79 9.86 43.19
CA ALA A 8 -8.22 9.00 42.17
C ALA A 8 -8.60 9.47 40.74
N HIS A 9 -9.86 9.84 40.52
CA HIS A 9 -10.32 10.35 39.23
C HIS A 9 -9.56 11.61 38.80
N LYS A 10 -9.38 12.58 39.72
CA LYS A 10 -8.60 13.80 39.44
C LYS A 10 -7.15 13.48 39.07
N LEU A 11 -6.55 12.50 39.75
CA LEU A 11 -5.16 12.11 39.54
C LEU A 11 -4.97 11.40 38.18
N ILE A 12 -5.90 10.53 37.81
CA ILE A 12 -5.93 9.86 36.50
C ILE A 12 -6.07 10.90 35.39
N TRP A 13 -6.99 11.86 35.50
CA TRP A 13 -7.16 12.91 34.50
C TRP A 13 -5.92 13.79 34.34
N MET A 14 -5.28 14.17 35.45
CA MET A 14 -4.04 14.94 35.41
C MET A 14 -2.92 14.17 34.70
N PHE A 15 -2.82 12.86 34.92
CA PHE A 15 -1.89 12.01 34.19
C PHE A 15 -2.25 11.91 32.70
N LEU A 16 -3.53 11.72 32.37
CA LEU A 16 -4.02 11.52 31.01
C LEU A 16 -3.73 12.73 30.10
N VAL A 17 -3.89 13.95 30.65
CA VAL A 17 -3.63 15.21 29.94
C VAL A 17 -2.17 15.32 29.49
N ILE A 18 -1.23 14.72 30.21
CA ILE A 18 0.20 14.72 29.87
C ILE A 18 0.55 13.50 29.01
N ALA A 19 0.02 12.32 29.36
CA ALA A 19 0.31 11.08 28.67
C ALA A 19 -0.16 11.12 27.20
N ILE A 20 -1.37 11.61 26.93
CA ILE A 20 -1.93 11.62 25.56
C ILE A 20 -1.02 12.40 24.59
N PRO A 21 -0.67 13.68 24.83
CA PRO A 21 0.22 14.42 23.93
C PRO A 21 1.58 13.76 23.74
N VAL A 22 2.17 13.21 24.81
CA VAL A 22 3.46 12.53 24.74
C VAL A 22 3.37 11.30 23.83
N PHE A 23 2.34 10.47 23.98
CA PHE A 23 2.13 9.31 23.11
C PHE A 23 1.85 9.71 21.66
N VAL A 24 1.11 10.79 21.42
CA VAL A 24 0.88 11.31 20.05
C VAL A 24 2.20 11.73 19.41
N ILE A 25 3.06 12.47 20.11
CA ILE A 25 4.38 12.86 19.60
C ILE A 25 5.24 11.64 19.31
N PHE A 26 5.22 10.63 20.20
CA PHE A 26 5.99 9.41 20.01
C PHE A 26 5.50 8.60 18.80
N ALA A 27 4.18 8.51 18.61
CA ALA A 27 3.56 7.87 17.45
C ALA A 27 3.96 8.60 16.15
N LEU A 28 3.91 9.93 16.13
CA LEU A 28 4.31 10.73 14.98
C LEU A 28 5.81 10.56 14.65
N LYS A 29 6.69 10.50 15.66
CA LYS A 29 8.12 10.24 15.45
C LYS A 29 8.42 8.83 14.93
N SER A 30 7.58 7.85 15.28
CA SER A 30 7.74 6.47 14.79
C SER A 30 7.36 6.32 13.32
N ILE A 31 6.63 7.27 12.76
CA ILE A 31 6.23 7.28 11.36
C ILE A 31 7.40 7.87 10.56
N LYS A 32 8.18 6.99 9.92
CA LYS A 32 9.35 7.37 9.11
C LYS A 32 8.99 8.02 7.77
N GLU A 33 7.76 7.87 7.32
CA GLU A 33 7.30 8.35 6.01
C GLU A 33 6.14 9.33 6.17
N PRO A 34 6.14 10.49 5.49
CA PRO A 34 5.04 11.44 5.56
C PRO A 34 3.74 10.73 5.17
N PHE A 35 2.63 11.08 5.82
CA PHE A 35 1.31 10.62 5.42
C PHE A 35 1.09 11.04 3.97
N ILE A 36 1.14 10.08 3.04
CA ILE A 36 0.88 10.33 1.63
C ILE A 36 -0.57 10.76 1.53
N THR A 37 -0.77 12.04 1.24
CA THR A 37 -2.09 12.61 0.99
C THR A 37 -2.45 12.40 -0.48
N ASP A 38 -3.74 12.38 -0.80
CA ASP A 38 -4.22 12.20 -2.18
C ASP A 38 -3.61 13.20 -3.17
N SER A 39 -3.22 14.39 -2.70
CA SER A 39 -2.50 15.40 -3.48
C SER A 39 -1.09 14.98 -3.86
N ASP A 40 -0.38 14.24 -3.00
CA ASP A 40 1.00 13.80 -3.25
C ASP A 40 1.08 12.71 -4.33
N LEU A 41 -0.03 12.02 -4.58
CA LEU A 41 -0.14 11.06 -5.68
C LEU A 41 -0.33 11.77 -7.03
N SER A 42 -0.99 12.94 -7.06
CA SER A 42 -1.18 13.70 -8.29
C SER A 42 0.10 14.39 -8.80
N SER A 43 1.01 14.76 -7.90
CA SER A 43 2.24 15.49 -8.28
C SER A 43 3.39 14.60 -8.74
N ARG A 44 3.27 13.26 -8.64
CA ARG A 44 4.28 12.30 -9.10
C ARG A 44 3.91 11.66 -10.46
N GLU A 45 2.93 12.20 -11.16
CA GLU A 45 2.59 11.83 -12.54
C GLU A 45 3.56 12.48 -13.55
N GLU A 46 4.86 12.22 -13.43
CA GLU A 46 5.70 12.19 -14.64
C GLU A 46 5.48 10.81 -15.27
N ILE A 47 4.50 10.73 -16.18
CA ILE A 47 4.18 9.53 -16.97
C ILE A 47 5.38 9.20 -17.84
N THR A 48 6.34 8.46 -17.29
CA THR A 48 7.56 8.04 -17.98
C THR A 48 7.48 6.54 -18.23
N GLY A 49 6.55 6.13 -19.10
CA GLY A 49 6.35 4.71 -19.38
C GLY A 49 5.23 4.43 -20.37
N LYS A 50 5.22 3.22 -20.93
CA LYS A 50 4.12 2.74 -21.77
C LYS A 50 2.96 2.34 -20.86
N LEU A 51 1.82 3.03 -20.99
CA LEU A 51 0.58 2.65 -20.31
C LEU A 51 0.10 1.30 -20.84
N ILE A 52 -0.07 0.32 -19.94
CA ILE A 52 -0.57 -1.02 -20.26
C ILE A 52 -2.06 -1.10 -19.96
N LEU A 53 -2.46 -0.58 -18.80
CA LEU A 53 -3.84 -0.64 -18.33
C LEU A 53 -4.16 0.61 -17.51
N ASP A 54 -5.32 1.20 -17.74
CA ASP A 54 -5.89 2.25 -16.90
C ASP A 54 -7.34 1.90 -16.59
N ASP A 55 -7.60 1.62 -15.31
CA ASP A 55 -8.90 1.28 -14.76
C ASP A 55 -9.20 2.20 -13.56
N ALA A 56 -10.45 2.23 -13.13
CA ALA A 56 -10.91 3.04 -12.00
C ALA A 56 -10.20 2.70 -10.68
N GLN A 57 -9.60 1.51 -10.57
CA GLN A 57 -8.89 1.02 -9.39
C GLN A 57 -7.37 1.07 -9.54
N PHE A 58 -6.82 0.83 -10.75
CA PHE A 58 -5.39 0.68 -10.99
C PHE A 58 -4.97 1.39 -12.26
N GLN A 59 -3.74 1.87 -12.29
CA GLN A 59 -3.06 2.23 -13.52
C GLN A 59 -1.70 1.54 -13.55
N ILE A 60 -1.45 0.79 -14.62
CA ILE A 60 -0.25 -0.03 -14.78
C ILE A 60 0.55 0.54 -15.95
N GLN A 61 1.82 0.83 -15.69
CA GLN A 61 2.74 1.41 -16.66
C GLN A 61 4.03 0.61 -16.69
N LEU A 62 4.50 0.29 -17.89
CA LEU A 62 5.82 -0.27 -18.10
C LEU A 62 6.83 0.87 -18.22
N LEU A 63 7.71 1.02 -17.24
CA LEU A 63 8.75 2.07 -17.26
C LEU A 63 9.87 1.68 -18.24
N ASP A 64 10.31 0.42 -18.18
CA ASP A 64 11.25 -0.19 -19.12
C ASP A 64 11.01 -1.72 -19.21
N LYS A 65 11.87 -2.46 -19.93
CA LYS A 65 11.74 -3.92 -20.08
C LYS A 65 11.82 -4.69 -18.75
N SER A 66 12.31 -4.08 -17.68
CA SER A 66 12.59 -4.72 -16.40
C SER A 66 11.91 -4.05 -15.21
N ASN A 67 11.12 -2.99 -15.41
CA ASN A 67 10.51 -2.20 -14.36
C ASN A 67 9.06 -1.90 -14.72
N ILE A 68 8.16 -2.25 -13.81
CA ILE A 68 6.75 -1.91 -13.91
C ILE A 68 6.33 -1.04 -12.73
N GLN A 69 5.45 -0.09 -13.02
CA GLN A 69 4.79 0.75 -12.04
C GLN A 69 3.32 0.40 -11.97
N ILE A 70 2.82 0.14 -10.77
CA ILE A 70 1.40 -0.07 -10.47
C ILE A 70 0.95 1.06 -9.55
N ILE A 71 0.05 1.89 -10.04
CA ILE A 71 -0.56 2.98 -9.30
C ILE A 71 -1.92 2.49 -8.81
N LEU A 72 -2.04 2.30 -7.50
CA LEU A 72 -3.31 1.95 -6.87
C LEU A 72 -4.08 3.25 -6.56
N LYS A 73 -5.14 3.52 -7.34
CA LYS A 73 -5.95 4.75 -7.22
C LYS A 73 -6.97 4.67 -6.08
N ARG A 74 -7.40 3.47 -5.69
CA ARG A 74 -8.38 3.23 -4.63
C ARG A 74 -8.01 2.00 -3.80
N PRO A 75 -8.35 1.95 -2.50
CA PRO A 75 -8.14 0.76 -1.69
C PRO A 75 -8.81 -0.46 -2.33
N LEU A 76 -8.13 -1.59 -2.32
CA LEU A 76 -8.68 -2.85 -2.78
C LEU A 76 -9.79 -3.32 -1.83
N LYS A 77 -10.73 -4.11 -2.34
CA LYS A 77 -11.71 -4.81 -1.48
C LYS A 77 -11.05 -5.79 -0.52
N SER A 78 -9.82 -6.17 -0.81
CA SER A 78 -8.96 -7.04 -0.02
C SER A 78 -8.00 -6.19 0.82
N ALA A 79 -7.74 -6.61 2.05
CA ALA A 79 -6.85 -5.87 2.96
C ALA A 79 -5.40 -5.78 2.44
N SER A 80 -5.00 -6.78 1.66
CA SER A 80 -3.76 -6.80 0.89
C SER A 80 -3.95 -7.65 -0.37
N SER A 81 -3.14 -7.41 -1.39
CA SER A 81 -3.11 -8.25 -2.59
C SER A 81 -1.68 -8.43 -3.06
N SER A 82 -1.32 -9.66 -3.38
CA SER A 82 0.03 -10.03 -3.81
C SER A 82 0.13 -9.93 -5.32
N VAL A 83 1.29 -9.44 -5.77
CA VAL A 83 1.62 -9.24 -7.17
C VAL A 83 2.65 -10.29 -7.58
N TYR A 84 2.35 -11.01 -8.65
CA TYR A 84 3.18 -12.06 -9.21
C TYR A 84 3.50 -11.76 -10.68
N GLY A 85 4.74 -12.00 -11.09
CA GLY A 85 5.15 -12.02 -12.51
C GLY A 85 5.17 -13.45 -13.03
N ILE A 86 4.61 -13.67 -14.22
CA ILE A 86 4.55 -14.97 -14.89
C ILE A 86 5.55 -14.96 -16.06
N SER A 87 6.51 -15.88 -16.02
CA SER A 87 7.56 -15.99 -17.04
C SER A 87 7.10 -16.74 -18.30
N SER A 88 7.70 -16.41 -19.45
CA SER A 88 7.44 -17.03 -20.76
C SER A 88 7.57 -18.55 -20.81
N ASN A 89 8.32 -19.16 -19.89
CA ASN A 89 8.72 -20.58 -19.95
C ASN A 89 7.81 -21.54 -19.15
N ASN A 90 6.58 -21.11 -18.87
CA ASN A 90 5.53 -21.84 -18.15
C ASN A 90 5.72 -21.97 -16.62
N GLU A 91 4.73 -21.42 -15.90
CA GLU A 91 4.25 -21.74 -14.54
C GLU A 91 5.00 -21.27 -13.29
N SER A 92 6.23 -20.72 -13.36
CA SER A 92 6.82 -20.14 -12.16
C SER A 92 6.27 -18.73 -11.90
N GLU A 93 5.34 -18.63 -10.95
CA GLU A 93 4.90 -17.37 -10.37
C GLU A 93 6.04 -16.78 -9.54
N ILE A 94 6.60 -15.65 -9.98
CA ILE A 94 7.63 -14.92 -9.24
C ILE A 94 6.92 -13.86 -8.41
N PHE A 95 6.99 -13.96 -7.09
CA PHE A 95 6.46 -12.94 -6.19
C PHE A 95 7.24 -11.63 -6.36
N LEU A 96 6.53 -10.55 -6.66
CA LEU A 96 7.08 -9.21 -6.85
C LEU A 96 6.88 -8.33 -5.60
N GLY A 97 5.74 -8.48 -4.91
CA GLY A 97 5.44 -7.71 -3.71
C GLY A 97 3.94 -7.67 -3.37
N VAL A 98 3.56 -6.75 -2.49
CA VAL A 98 2.19 -6.61 -1.97
C VAL A 98 1.67 -5.19 -2.20
N LEU A 99 0.40 -5.10 -2.59
CA LEU A 99 -0.41 -3.89 -2.64
C LEU A 99 -1.33 -3.87 -1.41
N ASP A 100 -1.08 -2.96 -0.48
CA ASP A 100 -1.81 -2.86 0.79
C ASP A 100 -2.57 -1.53 0.94
N LYS A 101 -2.11 -0.46 0.28
CA LYS A 101 -2.64 0.90 0.43
C LYS A 101 -2.67 1.62 -0.90
N LYS A 102 -3.45 2.70 -0.98
CA LYS A 102 -3.41 3.62 -2.12
C LYS A 102 -1.98 4.15 -2.25
N GLY A 103 -1.40 4.09 -3.45
CA GLY A 103 0.03 4.38 -3.60
C GLY A 103 0.57 4.07 -4.99
N ILE A 104 1.82 4.48 -5.22
CA ILE A 104 2.61 4.12 -6.40
C ILE A 104 3.58 3.03 -5.97
N TYR A 105 3.47 1.87 -6.60
CA TYR A 105 4.34 0.72 -6.38
C TYR A 105 5.20 0.50 -7.62
N GLN A 106 6.49 0.24 -7.42
CA GLN A 106 7.41 -0.08 -8.50
C GLN A 106 8.01 -1.46 -8.24
N PHE A 107 7.97 -2.32 -9.25
CA PHE A 107 8.46 -3.68 -9.18
C PHE A 107 9.46 -3.93 -10.29
N GLN A 108 10.56 -4.60 -9.94
CA GLN A 108 11.49 -5.13 -10.93
C GLN A 108 10.94 -6.44 -11.48
N ILE A 109 10.74 -6.51 -12.78
CA ILE A 109 10.29 -7.69 -13.50
C ILE A 109 11.43 -8.22 -14.39
N ASN A 110 11.42 -9.52 -14.64
CA ASN A 110 12.33 -10.10 -15.63
C ASN A 110 11.89 -9.64 -17.03
N PRO A 111 12.81 -9.28 -17.96
CA PRO A 111 12.48 -8.96 -19.34
C PRO A 111 11.72 -10.05 -20.12
N ASN A 112 11.70 -11.29 -19.62
CA ASN A 112 10.92 -12.39 -20.18
C ASN A 112 9.55 -12.60 -19.49
N CYS A 113 9.11 -11.65 -18.67
CA CYS A 113 7.79 -11.67 -18.03
C CYS A 113 6.70 -11.44 -19.10
N LYS A 114 5.73 -12.36 -19.19
CA LYS A 114 4.61 -12.28 -20.14
C LYS A 114 3.38 -11.64 -19.54
N SER A 115 3.13 -11.87 -18.26
CA SER A 115 1.93 -11.36 -17.60
C SER A 115 2.17 -11.13 -16.13
N ILE A 116 1.33 -10.28 -15.55
CA ILE A 116 1.31 -9.95 -14.13
C ILE A 116 -0.04 -10.34 -13.57
N LYS A 117 0.00 -11.09 -12.47
CA LYS A 117 -1.16 -11.59 -11.76
C LYS A 117 -1.24 -10.90 -10.41
N ILE A 118 -2.42 -10.35 -10.09
CA ILE A 118 -2.73 -9.77 -8.79
C ILE A 118 -3.76 -10.67 -8.13
N GLN A 119 -3.44 -11.22 -6.96
CA GLN A 119 -4.34 -12.12 -6.23
C GLN A 119 -4.50 -11.70 -4.77
N ASP A 120 -5.68 -12.01 -4.22
CA ASP A 120 -5.91 -11.99 -2.77
C ASP A 120 -5.48 -13.35 -2.20
N ASP A 121 -4.37 -13.37 -1.46
CA ASP A 121 -3.84 -14.59 -0.86
C ASP A 121 -4.72 -15.17 0.25
N ILE A 122 -5.57 -14.36 0.88
CA ILE A 122 -6.44 -14.80 1.97
C ILE A 122 -7.68 -15.48 1.39
N LYS A 123 -8.24 -14.91 0.33
CA LYS A 123 -9.44 -15.45 -0.34
C LYS A 123 -9.11 -16.42 -1.47
N HIS A 124 -7.84 -16.53 -1.86
CA HIS A 124 -7.37 -17.24 -3.05
C HIS A 124 -8.12 -16.84 -4.33
N ILE A 125 -8.48 -15.55 -4.44
CA ILE A 125 -9.20 -15.02 -5.60
C ILE A 125 -8.21 -14.27 -6.47
N ASN A 126 -8.17 -14.63 -7.75
CA ASN A 126 -7.47 -13.84 -8.76
C ASN A 126 -8.27 -12.56 -8.99
N LEU A 127 -7.68 -11.43 -8.61
CA LEU A 127 -8.30 -10.13 -8.84
C LEU A 127 -8.09 -9.73 -10.30
N PHE A 128 -6.85 -9.85 -10.80
CA PHE A 128 -6.50 -9.45 -12.17
C PHE A 128 -5.37 -10.31 -12.74
N ASN A 129 -5.39 -10.48 -14.06
CA ASN A 129 -4.30 -11.02 -14.87
C ASN A 129 -4.10 -10.08 -16.07
N ILE A 130 -2.91 -9.48 -16.18
CA ILE A 130 -2.57 -8.48 -17.19
C ILE A 130 -1.44 -9.01 -18.06
N GLU A 131 -1.63 -9.03 -19.37
CA GLU A 131 -0.58 -9.37 -20.34
C GLU A 131 0.30 -8.12 -20.64
N LEU A 132 1.62 -8.32 -20.75
CA LEU A 132 2.64 -7.28 -20.96
C LEU A 132 2.96 -7.03 -22.44
#